data_AF-A0A483A4G7-F1
#
_entry.id   AF-A0A483A4G7-F1
#
_cell.length_a   1.000
_cell.length_b   1.000
_cell.length_c   1.000
_cell.angle_alpha   90.00
_cell.angle_beta   90.00
_cell.angle_gamma   90.00
#
_symmetry.space_group_name_H-M   'P 1'
#
loop_
_entity.id
_entity.type
_entity.pdbx_description
1 polymer ?
#
loop_
_entity_poly.entity_id
_entity_poly.type
_entity_poly.pdbx_seq_one_letter_code
_entity_poly.pdbx_strand_id
1 'polypeptide(L)'
;MSSPAIQFDTHKFIKRLTAHGFSEEQAEVLAEEQVNLLNDNLATKEDIAKIESNLKVEMSKIESNLKLEMSNIESNLKVEMSNIKLEMSNLKLEITKIESNLKVDIAKIDTKIESTRAELLKWIIGLSIAQATIIVSIVGWMINISLT
;
A
#
# COMPACT_ATOMS: atom_id res chain seq x y z
N MET A 1 11.82 -36.19 37.28
CA MET A 1 10.92 -36.87 38.24
C MET A 1 10.24 -37.94 37.45
N SER A 2 10.45 -39.22 37.75
CA SER A 2 9.91 -40.33 36.95
C SER A 2 8.40 -40.19 36.83
N SER A 3 7.90 -40.05 35.60
CA SER A 3 6.47 -40.06 35.30
C SER A 3 5.84 -41.30 35.96
N PRO A 4 4.66 -41.20 36.61
CA PRO A 4 4.02 -42.37 37.19
C PRO A 4 3.68 -43.32 36.05
N ALA A 5 4.53 -44.34 35.88
CA ALA A 5 4.27 -45.47 35.02
C ALA A 5 2.87 -45.98 35.34
N ILE A 6 2.13 -46.37 34.31
CA ILE A 6 0.87 -47.11 34.51
C ILE A 6 1.22 -48.24 35.48
N GLN A 7 0.65 -48.20 36.69
CA GLN A 7 0.92 -49.22 37.70
C GLN A 7 0.24 -50.51 37.25
N PHE A 8 0.91 -51.23 36.36
CA PHE A 8 0.54 -52.57 35.97
C PHE A 8 1.15 -53.52 37.01
N ASP A 9 0.28 -54.12 37.81
CA ASP A 9 0.67 -55.12 38.80
C ASP A 9 0.88 -56.46 38.12
N THR A 10 2.09 -56.66 37.59
CA THR A 10 2.51 -57.86 36.86
C THR A 10 2.26 -59.13 37.69
N HIS A 11 2.52 -59.09 39.00
CA HIS A 11 2.35 -60.24 39.88
C HIS A 11 0.87 -60.62 40.07
N LYS A 12 0.00 -59.63 40.29
CA LYS A 12 -1.45 -59.86 40.40
C LYS A 12 -2.05 -60.29 39.05
N PHE A 13 -1.50 -59.82 37.93
CA PHE A 13 -1.91 -60.26 36.60
C PHE A 13 -1.55 -61.73 36.34
N ILE A 14 -0.28 -62.12 36.59
CA ILE A 14 0.18 -63.50 36.49
C ILE A 14 -0.68 -64.42 37.36
N LYS A 15 -0.88 -64.10 38.65
CA LYS A 15 -1.71 -64.90 39.56
C LYS A 15 -3.13 -65.12 39.06
N ARG A 16 -3.74 -64.12 38.40
CA ARG A 16 -5.08 -64.28 37.83
C ARG A 16 -5.05 -65.23 36.64
N LEU A 17 -4.08 -65.10 35.73
CA LEU A 17 -3.98 -65.98 34.56
C LEU A 17 -3.78 -67.44 34.99
N THR A 18 -2.88 -67.70 35.94
CA THR A 18 -2.64 -69.06 36.45
C THR A 18 -3.87 -69.65 37.13
N ALA A 19 -4.63 -68.85 37.89
CA ALA A 19 -5.89 -69.27 38.50
C ALA A 19 -6.99 -69.65 37.48
N HIS A 20 -6.84 -69.24 36.22
CA HIS A 20 -7.78 -69.53 35.13
C HIS A 20 -7.22 -70.56 34.12
N GLY A 21 -6.20 -71.32 34.49
CA GLY A 21 -5.73 -72.48 33.73
C GLY A 21 -4.58 -72.22 32.75
N PHE A 22 -3.99 -71.02 32.75
CA PHE A 22 -2.72 -70.78 32.07
C PHE A 22 -1.56 -71.39 32.88
N SER A 23 -0.53 -71.90 32.21
CA SER A 23 0.72 -72.24 32.91
C SER A 23 1.43 -70.97 33.40
N GLU A 24 2.32 -71.14 34.37
CA GLU A 24 3.14 -70.04 34.91
C GLU A 24 3.95 -69.36 33.79
N GLU A 25 4.62 -70.15 32.94
CA GLU A 25 5.38 -69.65 31.78
C GLU A 25 4.51 -68.88 30.79
N GLN A 26 3.29 -69.35 30.50
CA GLN A 26 2.36 -68.63 29.61
C GLN A 26 1.91 -67.29 30.22
N ALA A 27 1.66 -67.27 31.53
CA ALA A 27 1.22 -66.09 32.24
C ALA A 27 2.34 -65.04 32.34
N GLU A 28 3.59 -65.47 32.53
CA GLU A 28 4.77 -64.60 32.56
C GLU A 28 5.01 -63.93 31.20
N VAL A 29 5.02 -64.71 30.10
CA VAL A 29 5.21 -64.16 28.74
C VAL A 29 4.13 -63.15 28.39
N LEU A 30 2.86 -63.45 28.71
CA LEU A 30 1.76 -62.50 28.48
C LEU A 30 1.90 -61.22 29.30
N ALA A 31 2.35 -61.32 30.55
CA ALA A 31 2.54 -60.17 31.43
C ALA A 31 3.71 -59.28 30.96
N GLU A 32 4.79 -59.90 30.53
CA GLU A 32 5.96 -59.21 29.97
C GLU A 32 5.61 -58.46 28.68
N GLU A 33 4.96 -59.13 27.73
CA GLU A 33 4.52 -58.50 26.48
C GLU A 33 3.50 -57.38 26.73
N GLN A 34 2.58 -57.55 27.69
CA GLN A 34 1.63 -56.50 28.07
C GLN A 34 2.35 -55.27 28.63
N VAL A 35 3.37 -55.45 29.46
CA VAL A 35 4.17 -54.34 30.00
C VAL A 35 4.95 -53.64 28.90
N ASN A 36 5.56 -54.40 27.98
CA ASN A 36 6.29 -53.84 26.84
C ASN A 36 5.37 -53.00 25.96
N LEU A 37 4.18 -53.52 25.61
CA LEU A 37 3.18 -52.78 24.83
C LEU A 37 2.69 -51.51 25.52
N LEU A 38 2.51 -51.54 26.84
CA LEU A 38 2.09 -50.38 27.64
C LEU A 38 3.19 -49.31 27.70
N ASN A 39 4.46 -49.70 27.76
CA ASN A 39 5.58 -48.77 27.80
C ASN A 39 5.88 -48.13 26.44
N ASP A 40 5.75 -48.91 25.35
CA ASP A 40 6.17 -48.46 24.02
C ASP A 40 5.12 -47.58 23.31
N ASN A 41 3.84 -47.73 23.63
CA ASN A 41 2.75 -47.11 22.85
C ASN A 41 2.00 -45.99 23.58
N LEU A 42 2.25 -45.76 24.87
CA LEU A 42 1.48 -44.81 25.66
C LEU A 42 2.27 -43.54 25.92
N ALA A 43 1.74 -42.42 25.39
CA ALA A 43 2.22 -41.10 25.74
C ALA A 43 2.06 -40.88 27.25
N THR A 44 3.14 -40.45 27.90
CA THR A 44 3.13 -40.19 29.33
C THR A 44 2.56 -38.81 29.65
N LYS A 45 2.21 -38.58 30.92
CA LYS A 45 1.82 -37.24 31.38
C LYS A 45 2.93 -36.21 31.19
N GLU A 46 4.20 -36.64 31.24
CA GLU A 46 5.35 -35.79 30.99
C GLU A 46 5.43 -35.38 29.51
N ASP A 47 5.15 -36.30 28.59
CA ASP A 47 5.09 -35.99 27.14
C ASP A 47 3.99 -34.97 26.84
N ILE A 48 2.82 -35.13 27.45
CA ILE A 48 1.70 -34.19 27.31
C ILE A 48 2.09 -32.82 27.87
N ALA A 49 2.65 -32.76 29.09
CA ALA A 49 3.07 -31.51 29.71
C ALA A 49 4.15 -30.79 28.88
N LYS A 50 5.06 -31.54 28.26
CA LYS A 50 6.07 -31.00 27.35
C LYS A 50 5.44 -30.41 26.09
N ILE A 51 4.47 -31.11 25.48
CA ILE A 51 3.73 -30.61 24.32
C ILE A 51 2.94 -29.34 24.68
N GLU A 52 2.22 -29.34 25.81
CA GLU A 52 1.48 -28.16 26.29
C GLU A 52 2.40 -26.96 26.53
N SER A 53 3.56 -27.18 27.16
CA SER A 53 4.56 -26.14 27.36
C SER A 53 5.08 -25.59 26.03
N ASN A 54 5.40 -26.46 25.08
CA ASN A 54 5.88 -26.06 23.76
C ASN A 54 4.82 -25.27 22.98
N LEU A 55 3.57 -25.74 22.99
CA LEU A 55 2.45 -25.04 22.36
C LEU A 55 2.25 -23.65 22.96
N LYS A 56 2.34 -23.51 24.28
CA LYS A 56 2.22 -22.21 24.94
C LYS A 56 3.33 -21.24 24.53
N VAL A 57 4.56 -21.73 24.38
CA VAL A 57 5.70 -20.93 23.91
C VAL A 57 5.47 -20.49 22.45
N GLU A 58 5.10 -21.41 21.57
CA GLU A 58 4.84 -21.09 20.15
C GLU A 58 3.67 -20.13 19.99
N MET A 59 2.59 -20.29 20.76
CA MET A 59 1.47 -19.33 20.78
C MET A 59 1.93 -17.93 21.20
N SER A 60 2.74 -17.84 22.26
CA SER A 60 3.27 -16.54 22.73
C SER A 60 4.18 -15.89 21.68
N LYS A 61 4.95 -16.69 20.95
CA LYS A 61 5.81 -16.24 19.86
C LYS A 61 5.00 -15.73 18.66
N ILE A 62 3.95 -16.46 18.28
CA ILE A 62 3.02 -16.04 17.21
C ILE A 62 2.35 -14.71 17.59
N GLU A 63 1.85 -14.59 18.82
CA GLU A 63 1.21 -13.36 19.30
C GLU A 63 2.19 -12.17 19.26
N SER A 64 3.43 -12.37 19.71
CA SER A 64 4.47 -11.34 19.63
C SER A 64 4.79 -10.93 18.19
N ASN A 65 4.90 -11.90 17.28
CA ASN A 65 5.18 -11.63 15.87
C ASN A 65 4.05 -10.84 15.21
N LEU A 66 2.79 -11.24 15.44
CA LEU A 66 1.61 -10.54 14.93
C LEU A 66 1.57 -9.10 15.44
N LYS A 67 1.88 -8.87 16.71
CA LYS A 67 1.92 -7.52 17.28
C LYS A 67 3.00 -6.65 16.63
N LEU A 68 4.17 -7.21 16.34
CA LEU A 68 5.24 -6.51 15.63
C LEU A 68 4.85 -6.19 14.18
N GLU A 69 4.25 -7.15 13.47
CA GLU A 69 3.77 -6.93 12.11
C GLU A 69 2.69 -5.85 12.04
N MET A 70 1.72 -5.87 12.97
CA MET A 70 0.71 -4.81 13.08
C MET A 70 1.35 -3.44 13.33
N SER A 71 2.31 -3.35 14.25
CA SER A 71 3.02 -2.09 14.53
C SER A 71 3.80 -1.58 13.31
N ASN A 72 4.41 -2.49 12.54
CA ASN A 72 5.12 -2.14 11.31
C ASN A 72 4.16 -1.63 10.23
N ILE A 73 3.02 -2.31 10.04
CA ILE A 73 1.97 -1.89 9.11
C ILE A 73 1.44 -0.51 9.48
N GLU A 74 1.13 -0.27 10.75
CA GLU A 74 0.66 1.04 11.23
C GLU A 74 1.68 2.15 10.97
N SER A 75 2.96 1.89 11.25
CA SER A 75 4.05 2.82 10.98
C SER A 75 4.16 3.14 9.48
N ASN A 76 4.14 2.11 8.62
CA ASN A 76 4.24 2.28 7.18
C ASN A 76 3.06 3.09 6.63
N LEU A 77 1.84 2.77 7.04
CA LEU A 77 0.63 3.53 6.65
C LEU A 77 0.73 5.00 7.06
N LYS A 78 1.26 5.29 8.24
CA LYS A 78 1.45 6.67 8.71
C LYS A 78 2.46 7.45 7.87
N VAL A 79 3.54 6.79 7.45
CA VAL A 79 4.55 7.36 6.56
C VAL A 79 3.95 7.64 5.18
N GLU A 80 3.27 6.66 4.58
CA GLU A 80 2.61 6.82 3.28
C GLU A 80 1.57 7.94 3.30
N MET A 81 0.74 8.03 4.34
CA MET A 81 -0.24 9.11 4.50
C MET A 81 0.44 10.49 4.58
N SER A 82 1.59 10.58 5.23
CA SER A 82 2.37 11.83 5.33
C SER A 82 2.96 12.22 3.97
N ASN A 83 3.46 11.25 3.20
CA ASN A 83 3.98 11.47 1.85
C ASN A 83 2.87 11.92 0.89
N ILE A 84 1.71 11.25 0.89
CA ILE A 84 0.54 11.63 0.08
C ILE A 84 0.11 13.06 0.40
N LYS A 85 0.08 13.44 1.68
CA LYS A 85 -0.28 14.81 2.10
C LYS A 85 0.71 15.85 1.58
N LEU A 86 2.01 15.52 1.55
CA LEU A 86 3.05 16.39 1.02
C LEU A 86 2.92 16.55 -0.50
N GLU A 87 2.73 15.46 -1.23
CA GLU A 87 2.50 15.47 -2.68
C GLU A 87 1.26 16.29 -3.04
N MET A 88 0.16 16.12 -2.29
CA MET A 88 -1.07 16.89 -2.50
C MET A 88 -0.86 18.39 -2.26
N SER A 89 -0.05 18.76 -1.27
CA SER A 89 0.34 20.16 -1.03
C SER A 89 1.17 20.73 -2.19
N ASN A 90 2.11 19.94 -2.71
CA ASN A 90 2.96 20.35 -3.84
C ASN A 90 2.14 20.52 -5.12
N LEU A 91 1.25 19.56 -5.43
CA LEU A 91 0.35 19.65 -6.59
C LEU A 91 -0.56 20.89 -6.50
N LYS A 92 -1.06 21.21 -5.31
CA LYS A 92 -1.85 22.44 -5.10
C LYS A 92 -1.03 23.69 -5.39
N LEU A 93 0.23 23.74 -4.95
CA LEU A 93 1.13 24.86 -5.27
C LEU A 93 1.38 24.98 -6.77
N GLU A 94 1.65 23.86 -7.46
CA GLU A 94 1.84 23.85 -8.91
C GLU A 94 0.61 24.34 -9.67
N ILE A 95 -0.60 23.92 -9.27
CA ILE A 95 -1.86 24.41 -9.83
C ILE A 95 -1.94 25.94 -9.68
N THR A 96 -1.74 26.47 -8.47
CA THR A 96 -1.81 27.93 -8.25
C THR A 96 -0.77 28.70 -9.05
N LYS A 97 0.41 28.12 -9.25
CA LYS A 97 1.48 28.71 -10.07
C LYS A 97 1.06 28.74 -11.54
N ILE A 98 0.52 27.65 -12.07
CA ILE A 98 0.02 27.58 -13.45
C ILE A 98 -1.11 28.58 -13.67
N GLU A 99 -2.07 28.67 -12.75
CA GLU A 99 -3.17 29.65 -12.81
C GLU A 99 -2.63 31.09 -12.85
N SER A 100 -1.64 31.41 -12.02
CA SER A 100 -1.02 32.74 -12.00
C SER A 100 -0.30 33.06 -13.32
N ASN A 101 0.42 32.09 -13.89
CA ASN A 101 1.11 32.24 -15.16
C ASN A 101 0.12 32.45 -16.31
N LEU A 102 -0.95 31.66 -16.37
CA LEU A 102 -2.00 31.81 -17.37
C LEU A 102 -2.66 33.19 -17.28
N LYS A 103 -2.92 33.71 -16.08
CA LYS A 103 -3.46 35.06 -15.89
C LYS A 103 -2.52 36.14 -16.44
N VAL A 104 -1.21 35.98 -16.22
CA VAL A 104 -0.20 36.89 -16.77
C VAL A 104 -0.14 36.81 -18.29
N ASP A 105 -0.20 35.61 -18.86
CA ASP A 105 -0.13 35.42 -20.31
C ASP A 105 -1.39 35.95 -21.02
N ILE A 106 -2.58 35.80 -20.41
CA ILE A 106 -3.81 36.45 -20.89
C ILE A 106 -3.64 37.97 -20.92
N ALA A 107 -3.19 38.59 -19.82
CA ALA A 107 -2.96 40.03 -19.77
C ALA A 107 -1.93 40.50 -20.82
N LYS A 108 -0.87 39.72 -21.06
CA LYS A 108 0.10 40.02 -22.13
C LYS A 108 -0.54 39.94 -23.52
N ILE A 109 -1.39 38.95 -23.77
CA ILE A 109 -2.12 38.84 -25.04
C ILE A 109 -3.05 40.04 -25.23
N ASP A 110 -3.80 40.45 -24.20
CA ASP A 110 -4.67 41.63 -24.26
C ASP A 110 -3.88 42.90 -24.63
N THR A 111 -2.72 43.11 -23.98
CA THR A 111 -1.86 44.27 -24.31
C THR A 111 -1.32 44.24 -25.74
N LYS A 112 -0.97 43.05 -26.26
CA LYS A 112 -0.53 42.89 -27.65
C LYS A 112 -1.67 43.18 -28.63
N ILE A 113 -2.88 42.72 -28.33
CA ILE A 113 -4.07 42.99 -29.15
C ILE A 113 -4.31 44.50 -29.25
N GLU A 114 -4.26 45.23 -28.12
CA GLU A 114 -4.43 46.69 -28.11
C GLU A 114 -3.30 47.41 -28.87
N SER A 115 -2.05 46.96 -28.72
CA SER A 115 -0.92 47.50 -29.48
C SER A 115 -1.10 47.30 -30.99
N THR A 116 -1.43 46.07 -31.43
CA THR A 116 -1.68 45.76 -32.84
C THR A 116 -2.86 46.55 -33.38
N ARG A 117 -3.94 46.71 -32.62
CA ARG A 117 -5.08 47.55 -33.00
C ARG A 117 -4.67 49.01 -33.20
N ALA A 118 -3.87 49.56 -32.30
CA ALA A 118 -3.37 50.94 -32.40
C ALA A 118 -2.45 51.12 -33.61
N GLU A 119 -1.56 50.16 -33.90
CA GLU A 119 -0.71 50.17 -35.08
C GLU A 119 -1.52 50.13 -36.37
N LEU A 120 -2.53 49.26 -36.46
CA LEU A 120 -3.42 49.19 -37.62
C LEU A 120 -4.16 50.52 -37.86
N LEU A 121 -4.66 51.17 -36.80
CA LEU A 121 -5.30 52.48 -36.90
C LEU A 121 -4.35 53.55 -37.45
N LYS A 122 -3.09 53.57 -36.98
CA LYS A 122 -2.07 54.50 -37.51
C LYS A 122 -1.87 54.32 -39.02
N TRP A 123 -1.75 53.07 -39.49
CA TRP A 123 -1.60 52.77 -40.92
C TRP A 123 -2.82 53.16 -41.75
N ILE A 124 -4.04 52.87 -41.25
CA ILE A 124 -5.29 53.24 -41.93
C ILE A 124 -5.40 54.76 -42.09
N ILE A 125 -5.10 55.53 -41.04
CA ILE A 125 -5.11 57.00 -41.09
C ILE A 125 -4.08 57.51 -42.09
N GLY A 126 -2.84 56.98 -42.05
CA GLY A 126 -1.77 57.37 -42.97
C GLY A 126 -2.14 57.14 -44.43
N LEU A 127 -2.67 55.95 -44.77
CA LEU A 127 -3.14 55.64 -46.12
C LEU A 127 -4.32 56.52 -46.55
N SER A 128 -5.26 56.78 -45.63
CA SER A 128 -6.44 57.61 -45.92
C SER A 128 -6.05 59.05 -46.28
N ILE A 129 -5.06 59.62 -45.57
CA ILE A 129 -4.52 60.94 -45.89
C ILE A 129 -3.80 60.92 -47.24
N ALA A 130 -2.95 59.92 -47.48
CA ALA A 130 -2.18 59.81 -48.72
C ALA A 130 -3.06 59.70 -49.97
N GLN A 131 -4.15 58.93 -49.94
CA GLN A 131 -5.06 58.87 -51.09
C GLN A 131 -5.87 60.15 -51.26
N ALA A 132 -6.26 60.83 -50.17
CA ALA A 132 -7.01 62.08 -50.24
C ALA A 132 -6.18 63.19 -50.91
N THR A 133 -4.89 63.29 -50.59
CA THR A 133 -3.98 64.26 -51.24
C THR A 133 -3.80 63.97 -52.72
N ILE A 134 -3.71 62.70 -53.12
CA ILE A 134 -3.67 62.28 -54.53
C ILE A 134 -4.96 62.71 -55.25
N ILE A 135 -6.14 62.42 -54.68
CA ILE A 135 -7.44 62.79 -55.27
C ILE A 135 -7.55 64.30 -55.47
N VAL A 136 -7.21 65.09 -54.44
CA VAL A 136 -7.23 66.57 -54.52
C VAL A 136 -6.31 67.07 -55.63
N SER A 137 -5.12 66.47 -55.77
CA SER A 137 -4.15 66.84 -56.80
C SER A 137 -4.68 66.54 -58.21
N ILE A 138 -5.30 65.38 -58.42
CA ILE A 138 -5.90 64.98 -59.69
C ILE A 138 -7.07 65.89 -60.07
N VAL A 139 -7.99 66.14 -59.14
CA VAL A 139 -9.17 67.01 -59.38
C VAL A 139 -8.74 68.43 -59.72
N GLY A 140 -7.78 68.99 -58.97
CA GLY A 140 -7.24 70.33 -59.25
C GLY A 140 -6.60 70.41 -60.65
N TRP A 141 -5.85 69.39 -61.05
CA TRP A 141 -5.26 69.31 -62.39
C TRP A 141 -6.33 69.25 -63.50
N MET A 142 -7.38 68.44 -63.31
CA MET A 142 -8.50 68.34 -64.25
C MET A 142 -9.26 69.66 -64.43
N ILE A 143 -9.52 70.39 -63.34
CA ILE A 143 -10.21 71.70 -63.40
C ILE A 143 -9.37 72.70 -64.20
N ASN A 144 -8.06 72.75 -63.95
CA ASN A 144 -7.17 73.67 -64.65
C ASN A 144 -7.14 73.43 -66.17
N ILE A 145 -7.14 72.15 -66.58
CA ILE A 145 -7.21 71.78 -68.01
C ILE A 145 -8.55 72.15 -68.63
N SER A 146 -9.65 72.04 -67.90
CA SER A 146 -10.99 72.35 -68.43
C SER A 146 -11.26 73.85 -68.60
N LEU A 147 -10.46 74.72 -67.98
CA LEU A 147 -10.61 76.18 -68.03
C LEU A 147 -9.67 76.88 -69.03
N THR A 148 -8.73 76.14 -69.62
CA THR A 148 -7.83 76.57 -70.71
C THR A 148 -8.34 76.11 -72.07
#